data_AF-A0A7S4SVB4-F1
#
_entry.id   AF-A0A7S4SVB4-F1
#
_cell.length_a   1.000
_cell.length_b   1.000
_cell.length_c   1.000
_cell.angle_alpha   90.00
_cell.angle_beta   90.00
_cell.angle_gamma   90.00
#
_symmetry.space_group_name_H-M   'P 1'
#
loop_
_entity.id
_entity.type
_entity.pdbx_description
1 polymer ?
#
loop_
_entity_poly.entity_id
_entity_poly.type
_entity_poly.pdbx_seq_one_letter_code
_entity_poly.pdbx_strand_id
1 'polypeptide(L)'
;MAQDRGLSPPTRRAEITGLKITEPTPRPMLSMSGMRRWWRARIKEAPLEWMLALNRKPLVIMFLTAMFVGVGSALNFGMDSRTQDLSYIMMVVVGVSLSVALVLARCSLPHAAEMALIISGYLTVAALQFASVVFSDDVAYRLRSHAIAMSIWKALPAVFGFPVFPSFIFIGGTVVLDNLSLYLAKLTQGDTFEMRMVGSSLVYALGGMGVAIMQTGRLCGIYEFQQALAAEKALMESIITMMCDAIVWLSEDGSMIVRTDQRFTMLIGRNVKGEQVADSFTEHERERIQDCLQRAKEAPALLPTTLVNTAGTRIPVEMFVVGN
;
A
#
# COMPACT_ATOMS: atom_id res chain seq x y z
N MET A 1 -30.59 -35.66 -39.33
CA MET A 1 -31.06 -34.34 -39.81
C MET A 1 -30.28 -33.28 -39.04
N ALA A 2 -29.16 -32.84 -39.59
CA ALA A 2 -28.27 -31.86 -38.98
C ALA A 2 -28.55 -30.49 -39.63
N GLN A 3 -28.90 -29.50 -38.80
CA GLN A 3 -29.25 -28.15 -39.22
C GLN A 3 -28.02 -27.26 -39.07
N ASP A 4 -27.42 -26.97 -40.21
CA ASP A 4 -26.25 -26.11 -40.42
C ASP A 4 -26.62 -24.65 -40.13
N ARG A 5 -26.02 -24.04 -39.11
CA ARG A 5 -26.19 -22.60 -38.79
C ARG A 5 -24.91 -21.86 -39.16
N GLY A 6 -24.93 -21.28 -40.35
CA GLY A 6 -23.92 -20.35 -40.83
C GLY A 6 -23.86 -19.07 -39.98
N LEU A 7 -22.67 -18.80 -39.44
CA LEU A 7 -22.31 -17.53 -38.81
C LEU A 7 -21.67 -16.63 -39.87
N SER A 8 -22.40 -15.59 -40.28
CA SER A 8 -21.88 -14.50 -41.12
C SER A 8 -21.02 -13.53 -40.28
N PRO A 9 -19.86 -13.07 -40.79
CA PRO A 9 -19.00 -12.13 -40.08
C PRO A 9 -19.56 -10.68 -40.13
N PRO A 10 -19.39 -9.88 -39.06
CA PRO A 10 -19.84 -8.50 -39.03
C PRO A 10 -18.86 -7.60 -39.81
N THR A 11 -19.34 -7.01 -40.90
CA THR A 11 -18.63 -5.99 -41.67
C THR A 11 -18.73 -4.64 -40.95
N ARG A 12 -17.72 -4.29 -40.13
CA ARG A 12 -17.57 -2.91 -39.63
C ARG A 12 -16.94 -2.03 -40.70
N ARG A 13 -17.76 -1.29 -41.43
CA ARG A 13 -17.34 -0.11 -42.19
C ARG A 13 -16.96 0.99 -41.20
N ALA A 14 -15.69 1.39 -41.21
CA ALA A 14 -15.24 2.60 -40.55
C ALA A 14 -15.61 3.82 -41.42
N GLU A 15 -16.62 4.58 -41.01
CA GLU A 15 -16.86 5.93 -41.51
C GLU A 15 -15.82 6.88 -40.93
N ILE A 16 -14.85 7.25 -41.75
CA ILE A 16 -13.91 8.34 -41.48
C ILE A 16 -14.57 9.61 -42.03
N THR A 17 -15.42 10.24 -41.23
CA THR A 17 -16.03 11.54 -41.56
C THR A 17 -15.47 12.66 -40.68
N GLY A 18 -14.77 13.58 -41.34
CA GLY A 18 -14.80 15.01 -41.01
C GLY A 18 -14.01 15.46 -39.77
N LEU A 19 -12.71 15.71 -39.97
CA LEU A 19 -11.92 16.51 -39.02
C LEU A 19 -12.41 17.98 -39.09
N LYS A 20 -13.41 18.31 -38.26
CA LYS A 20 -13.91 19.67 -38.10
C LYS A 20 -12.88 20.44 -37.26
N ILE A 21 -12.15 21.36 -37.89
CA ILE A 21 -11.20 22.26 -37.21
C ILE A 21 -12.03 23.18 -36.32
N THR A 22 -12.17 22.83 -35.04
CA THR A 22 -12.80 23.69 -34.03
C THR A 22 -11.83 24.81 -33.65
N GLU A 23 -12.27 26.05 -33.83
CA GLU A 23 -11.56 27.25 -33.39
C GLU A 23 -11.13 27.14 -31.91
N PRO A 24 -9.96 27.68 -31.55
CA PRO A 24 -9.45 27.61 -30.18
C PRO A 24 -10.37 28.40 -29.24
N THR A 25 -11.26 27.69 -28.54
CA THR A 25 -12.08 28.26 -27.48
C THR A 25 -11.19 28.94 -26.43
N PRO A 26 -11.51 30.18 -26.03
CA PRO A 26 -10.72 30.94 -25.07
C PRO A 26 -10.55 30.14 -23.79
N ARG A 27 -9.29 29.99 -23.35
CA ARG A 27 -8.94 29.21 -22.15
C ARG A 27 -9.67 29.81 -20.94
N PRO A 28 -10.65 29.11 -20.34
CA PRO A 28 -11.30 29.62 -19.15
C PRO A 28 -10.25 29.78 -18.04
N MET A 29 -10.27 30.91 -17.34
CA MET A 29 -9.49 31.07 -16.11
C MET A 29 -9.77 29.85 -15.23
N LEU A 30 -8.71 29.09 -14.95
CA LEU A 30 -8.77 27.86 -14.17
C LEU A 30 -9.25 28.21 -12.76
N SER A 31 -10.54 28.04 -12.52
CA SER A 31 -11.08 28.03 -11.16
C SER A 31 -10.35 26.96 -10.34
N MET A 32 -10.23 27.13 -9.02
CA MET A 32 -9.58 26.12 -8.15
C MET A 32 -10.17 24.71 -8.37
N SER A 33 -11.47 24.60 -8.67
CA SER A 33 -12.10 23.32 -8.99
C SER A 33 -11.67 22.75 -10.35
N GLY A 34 -11.39 23.61 -11.34
CA GLY A 34 -10.78 23.25 -12.61
C GLY A 34 -9.33 22.78 -12.46
N MET A 35 -8.53 23.50 -11.67
CA MET A 35 -7.14 23.11 -11.37
C MET A 35 -7.09 21.77 -10.65
N ARG A 36 -7.99 21.53 -9.67
CA ARG A 36 -8.10 20.23 -8.99
C ARG A 36 -8.54 19.09 -9.91
N ARG A 37 -9.40 19.36 -10.89
CA ARG A 37 -9.78 18.36 -11.92
C ARG A 37 -8.63 18.05 -12.86
N TRP A 38 -7.94 19.07 -13.34
CA TRP A 38 -6.77 18.92 -14.20
C TRP A 38 -5.65 18.14 -13.51
N TRP A 39 -5.38 18.46 -12.23
CA TRP A 39 -4.40 17.74 -11.41
C TRP A 39 -4.78 16.27 -11.22
N ARG A 40 -6.04 15.98 -10.86
CA ARG A 40 -6.53 14.59 -10.73
C ARG A 40 -6.48 13.81 -12.05
N ALA A 41 -6.63 14.50 -13.18
CA ALA A 41 -6.51 13.86 -14.49
C ALA A 41 -5.04 13.52 -14.85
N ARG A 42 -4.09 14.29 -14.32
CA ARG A 42 -2.64 14.13 -14.61
C ARG A 42 -1.94 13.18 -13.66
N ILE A 43 -2.29 13.22 -12.38
CA ILE A 43 -1.65 12.39 -11.36
C ILE A 43 -2.64 11.33 -10.94
N LYS A 44 -2.42 10.11 -11.44
CA LYS A 44 -3.08 8.93 -10.91
C LYS A 44 -2.51 8.64 -9.53
N GLU A 45 -3.39 8.61 -8.54
CA GLU A 45 -3.07 8.17 -7.18
C GLU A 45 -3.67 6.77 -6.99
N ALA A 46 -2.98 5.91 -6.25
CA ALA A 46 -3.58 4.66 -5.78
C ALA A 46 -4.79 4.98 -4.88
N PRO A 47 -5.77 4.06 -4.74
CA PRO A 47 -6.88 4.26 -3.83
C PRO A 47 -6.38 4.50 -2.39
N LEU A 48 -7.00 5.47 -1.71
CA LEU A 48 -6.61 5.87 -0.36
C LEU A 48 -6.67 4.68 0.62
N GLU A 49 -7.64 3.80 0.46
CA GLU A 49 -7.84 2.62 1.31
C GLU A 49 -6.64 1.67 1.22
N TRP A 50 -6.12 1.47 0.00
CA TRP A 50 -4.93 0.63 -0.23
C TRP A 50 -3.67 1.26 0.36
N MET A 51 -3.50 2.59 0.18
CA MET A 51 -2.36 3.31 0.76
C MET A 51 -2.39 3.29 2.29
N LEU A 52 -3.54 3.51 2.91
CA LEU A 52 -3.70 3.43 4.36
C LEU A 52 -3.47 2.00 4.87
N ALA A 53 -4.02 0.98 4.20
CA ALA A 53 -3.80 -0.41 4.56
C ALA A 53 -2.30 -0.79 4.53
N LEU A 54 -1.57 -0.32 3.51
CA LEU A 54 -0.14 -0.55 3.38
C LEU A 54 0.67 0.13 4.50
N ASN A 55 0.30 1.36 4.88
CA ASN A 55 1.08 2.20 5.79
C ASN A 55 0.64 2.14 7.26
N ARG A 56 -0.51 1.52 7.58
CA ARG A 56 -1.06 1.51 8.94
C ARG A 56 -0.09 0.98 9.99
N LYS A 57 0.56 -0.16 9.73
CA LYS A 57 1.54 -0.76 10.65
C LYS A 57 2.81 0.11 10.79
N PRO A 58 3.47 0.53 9.70
CA PRO A 58 4.58 1.48 9.78
C PRO A 58 4.25 2.77 10.54
N LEU A 59 3.06 3.35 10.34
CA LEU A 59 2.62 4.56 11.03
C LEU A 59 2.51 4.35 12.54
N VAL A 60 1.88 3.25 12.98
CA VAL A 60 1.80 2.89 14.41
C VAL A 60 3.19 2.73 15.00
N ILE A 61 4.09 2.00 14.32
CA ILE A 61 5.48 1.83 14.77
C ILE A 61 6.17 3.19 14.91
N MET A 62 6.00 4.07 13.93
CA MET A 62 6.65 5.37 13.95
C MET A 62 6.12 6.29 15.07
N PHE A 63 4.81 6.32 15.34
CA PHE A 63 4.29 7.06 16.50
C PHE A 63 4.75 6.46 17.84
N LEU A 64 4.90 5.15 17.94
CA LEU A 64 5.50 4.51 19.12
C LEU A 64 6.99 4.87 19.25
N THR A 65 7.75 4.89 18.16
CA THR A 65 9.15 5.36 18.18
C THR A 65 9.23 6.83 18.60
N ALA A 66 8.36 7.69 18.07
CA ALA A 66 8.30 9.09 18.45
C ALA A 66 7.97 9.26 19.94
N MET A 67 7.08 8.43 20.48
CA MET A 67 6.78 8.35 21.92
C MET A 67 8.04 7.99 22.73
N PHE A 68 8.78 6.94 22.36
CA PHE A 68 10.01 6.56 23.08
C PHE A 68 11.09 7.66 23.04
N VAL A 69 11.27 8.29 21.88
CA VAL A 69 12.19 9.44 21.73
C VAL A 69 11.72 10.61 22.60
N GLY A 70 10.42 10.88 22.65
CA GLY A 70 9.82 11.89 23.51
C GLY A 70 10.05 11.62 24.99
N VAL A 71 9.89 10.38 25.46
CA VAL A 71 10.17 9.99 26.85
C VAL A 71 11.65 10.17 27.18
N GLY A 72 12.56 9.71 26.31
CA GLY A 72 14.00 9.91 26.51
C GLY A 72 14.38 11.38 26.59
N SER A 73 13.78 12.22 25.73
CA SER A 73 13.98 13.67 25.74
C SER A 73 13.43 14.32 27.00
N ALA A 74 12.21 13.93 27.43
CA ALA A 74 11.59 14.44 28.65
C ALA A 74 12.42 14.11 29.91
N LEU A 75 12.95 12.88 30.01
CA LEU A 75 13.82 12.47 31.10
C LEU A 75 15.12 13.27 31.10
N ASN A 76 15.74 13.46 29.93
CA ASN A 76 16.97 14.24 29.81
C ASN A 76 16.78 15.69 30.26
N PHE A 77 15.69 16.35 29.85
CA PHE A 77 15.35 17.71 30.29
C PHE A 77 14.89 17.79 31.75
N GLY A 78 14.32 16.71 32.29
CA GLY A 78 13.86 16.67 33.68
C GLY A 78 14.99 16.61 34.70
N MET A 79 16.21 16.25 34.29
CA MET A 79 17.38 16.21 35.17
C MET A 79 17.95 17.60 35.47
N ASP A 80 17.70 18.60 34.63
CA ASP A 80 18.09 19.99 34.87
C ASP A 80 16.88 20.85 35.25
N SER A 81 16.94 21.42 36.46
CA SER A 81 15.92 22.33 37.00
C SER A 81 15.58 23.50 36.06
N ARG A 82 16.53 23.94 35.23
CA ARG A 82 16.33 25.05 34.27
C ARG A 82 15.47 24.65 33.08
N THR A 83 15.43 23.36 32.73
CA THR A 83 14.70 22.84 31.57
C THR A 83 13.45 22.05 31.94
N GLN A 84 12.94 22.21 33.17
CA GLN A 84 11.77 21.47 33.64
C GLN A 84 10.52 21.71 32.77
N ASP A 85 10.33 22.94 32.28
CA ASP A 85 9.22 23.29 31.38
C ASP A 85 9.29 22.54 30.04
N LEU A 86 10.50 22.31 29.51
CA LEU A 86 10.73 21.53 28.29
C LEU A 86 10.36 20.06 28.50
N SER A 87 10.62 19.51 29.70
CA SER A 87 10.22 18.15 30.06
C SER A 87 8.69 17.98 30.00
N TYR A 88 7.93 18.96 30.51
CA TYR A 88 6.46 18.93 30.44
C TYR A 88 5.94 18.97 29.00
N ILE A 89 6.51 19.83 28.14
CA ILE A 89 6.15 19.89 26.71
C ILE A 89 6.41 18.54 26.04
N MET A 90 7.55 17.90 26.32
CA MET A 90 7.87 16.57 25.79
C MET A 90 6.92 15.48 26.28
N MET A 91 6.47 15.54 27.53
CA MET A 91 5.45 14.60 28.03
C MET A 91 4.10 14.77 27.32
N VAL A 92 3.74 15.99 26.91
CA VAL A 92 2.55 16.21 26.06
C VAL A 92 2.75 15.57 24.68
N VAL A 93 3.95 15.67 24.07
CA VAL A 93 4.27 14.99 22.79
C VAL A 93 4.08 13.48 22.91
N VAL A 94 4.56 12.90 24.01
CA VAL A 94 4.42 11.47 24.33
C VAL A 94 2.94 11.09 24.40
N GLY A 95 2.14 11.87 25.13
CA GLY A 95 0.70 11.62 25.28
C GLY A 95 -0.07 11.70 23.95
N VAL A 96 0.21 12.72 23.13
CA VAL A 96 -0.42 12.88 21.81
C VAL A 96 -0.02 11.73 20.88
N SER A 97 1.28 11.39 20.81
CA SER A 97 1.80 10.32 19.97
C SER A 97 1.22 8.96 20.33
N LEU A 98 1.15 8.65 21.64
CA LEU A 98 0.55 7.42 22.15
C LEU A 98 -0.95 7.36 21.83
N SER A 99 -1.67 8.47 22.02
CA SER A 99 -3.10 8.54 21.73
C SER A 99 -3.39 8.27 20.26
N VAL A 100 -2.64 8.91 19.35
CA VAL A 100 -2.75 8.67 17.90
C VAL A 100 -2.40 7.22 17.56
N ALA A 101 -1.31 6.67 18.10
CA ALA A 101 -0.93 5.28 17.88
C ALA A 101 -2.02 4.28 18.32
N LEU A 102 -2.61 4.49 19.50
CA LEU A 102 -3.68 3.64 20.03
C LEU A 102 -4.94 3.72 19.17
N VAL A 103 -5.35 4.92 18.75
CA VAL A 103 -6.50 5.11 17.86
C VAL A 103 -6.25 4.43 16.52
N LEU A 104 -5.09 4.62 15.91
CA LEU A 104 -4.74 3.96 14.65
C LEU A 104 -4.68 2.44 14.78
N ALA A 105 -4.24 1.90 15.92
CA ALA A 105 -4.16 0.47 16.15
C ALA A 105 -5.52 -0.20 16.43
N ARG A 106 -6.44 0.51 17.09
CA ARG A 106 -7.68 -0.09 17.64
C ARG A 106 -8.96 0.34 16.94
N CYS A 107 -9.01 1.54 16.36
CA CYS A 107 -10.23 2.09 15.79
C CYS A 107 -10.24 1.93 14.26
N SER A 108 -11.38 1.52 13.70
CA SER A 108 -11.65 1.63 12.26
C SER A 108 -12.32 2.98 11.98
N LEU A 109 -11.53 3.96 11.58
CA LEU A 109 -12.05 5.28 11.19
C LEU A 109 -12.35 5.30 9.69
N PRO A 110 -13.26 6.17 9.23
CA PRO A 110 -13.35 6.51 7.81
C PRO A 110 -11.99 7.01 7.31
N HIS A 111 -11.57 6.59 6.12
CA HIS A 111 -10.23 6.87 5.58
C HIS A 111 -9.85 8.36 5.57
N ALA A 112 -10.83 9.25 5.31
CA ALA A 112 -10.61 10.69 5.37
C ALA A 112 -10.31 11.20 6.80
N ALA A 113 -11.01 10.66 7.80
CA ALA A 113 -10.80 10.99 9.20
C ALA A 113 -9.48 10.41 9.72
N GLU A 114 -9.12 9.19 9.28
CA GLU A 114 -7.82 8.58 9.58
C GLU A 114 -6.66 9.44 9.06
N MET A 115 -6.73 9.89 7.80
CA MET A 115 -5.71 10.80 7.25
C MET A 115 -5.67 12.15 7.97
N ALA A 116 -6.83 12.74 8.28
CA ALA A 116 -6.88 14.01 9.03
C ALA A 116 -6.24 13.85 10.42
N LEU A 117 -6.52 12.73 11.11
CA LEU A 117 -5.91 12.40 12.40
C LEU A 117 -4.39 12.25 12.28
N ILE A 118 -3.90 11.53 11.26
CA ILE A 118 -2.46 11.35 11.02
C ILE A 118 -1.76 12.69 10.79
N ILE A 119 -2.30 13.53 9.89
CA ILE A 119 -1.72 14.84 9.57
C ILE A 119 -1.74 15.75 10.80
N SER A 120 -2.88 15.81 11.50
CA SER A 120 -3.02 16.65 12.70
C SER A 120 -2.10 16.19 13.82
N GLY A 121 -1.95 14.87 14.02
CA GLY A 121 -1.02 14.27 14.95
C GLY A 121 0.43 14.67 14.65
N TYR A 122 0.87 14.53 13.39
CA TYR A 122 2.23 14.93 13.02
C TYR A 122 2.48 16.43 13.14
N LEU A 123 1.53 17.28 12.71
CA LEU A 123 1.67 18.72 12.87
C LEU A 123 1.73 19.13 14.35
N THR A 124 0.97 18.45 15.22
CA THR A 124 1.02 18.68 16.67
C THR A 124 2.37 18.26 17.25
N VAL A 125 2.87 17.07 16.90
CA VAL A 125 4.20 16.59 17.34
C VAL A 125 5.30 17.52 16.84
N ALA A 126 5.26 17.94 15.58
CA ALA A 126 6.21 18.89 15.02
C ALA A 126 6.15 20.25 15.74
N ALA A 127 4.96 20.80 15.97
CA ALA A 127 4.78 22.08 16.66
C ALA A 127 5.36 22.03 18.09
N LEU A 128 5.12 20.95 18.82
CA LEU A 128 5.67 20.76 20.16
C LEU A 128 7.21 20.57 20.15
N GLN A 129 7.75 19.89 19.14
CA GLN A 129 9.20 19.81 18.95
C GLN A 129 9.80 21.20 18.67
N PHE A 130 9.18 22.01 17.81
CA PHE A 130 9.62 23.38 17.57
C PHE A 130 9.50 24.26 18.81
N ALA A 131 8.47 24.08 19.63
CA ALA A 131 8.36 24.76 20.91
C ALA A 131 9.56 24.43 21.81
N SER A 132 9.97 23.15 21.90
CA SER A 132 11.14 22.79 22.71
C SER A 132 12.45 23.40 22.21
N VAL A 133 12.56 23.62 20.90
CA VAL A 133 13.72 24.30 20.31
C VAL A 133 13.72 25.77 20.71
N VAL A 134 12.57 26.46 20.66
CA VAL A 134 12.48 27.89 21.00
C VAL A 134 12.84 28.18 22.47
N PHE A 135 12.50 27.26 23.39
CA PHE A 135 12.71 27.44 24.83
C PHE A 135 14.04 26.89 25.37
N SER A 136 14.89 26.30 24.53
CA SER A 136 16.23 25.86 24.97
C SER A 136 17.17 27.07 25.08
N ASP A 137 17.99 27.14 26.14
CA ASP A 137 18.97 28.22 26.32
C ASP A 137 20.21 28.09 25.40
N ASP A 138 20.55 26.86 24.98
CA ASP A 138 21.73 26.59 24.15
C ASP A 138 21.47 26.89 22.67
N VAL A 139 22.07 27.99 22.18
CA VAL A 139 22.02 28.43 20.78
C VAL A 139 22.43 27.31 19.81
N ALA A 140 23.48 26.54 20.13
CA ALA A 140 23.98 25.49 19.26
C ALA A 140 22.98 24.33 19.18
N TYR A 141 22.38 23.96 20.31
CA TYR A 141 21.30 22.97 20.33
C TYR A 141 20.08 23.44 19.53
N ARG A 142 19.66 24.70 19.68
CA ARG A 142 18.53 25.26 18.95
C ARG A 142 18.72 25.16 17.43
N LEU A 143 19.83 25.68 16.92
CA LEU A 143 20.12 25.72 15.49
C LEU A 143 20.25 24.33 14.88
N ARG A 144 20.90 23.39 15.58
CA ARG A 144 21.06 22.00 15.11
C ARG A 144 19.72 21.26 15.09
N SER A 145 18.95 21.36 16.17
CA SER A 145 17.64 20.71 16.29
C SER A 145 16.66 21.26 15.27
N HIS A 146 16.68 22.58 15.02
CA HIS A 146 15.88 23.21 13.98
C HIS A 146 16.24 22.68 12.59
N ALA A 147 17.53 22.63 12.24
CA ALA A 147 17.98 22.10 10.94
C ALA A 147 17.59 20.63 10.74
N ILE A 148 17.72 19.80 11.78
CA ILE A 148 17.30 18.40 11.76
C ILE A 148 15.78 18.29 11.55
N ALA A 149 14.99 19.01 12.35
CA ALA A 149 13.53 19.01 12.24
C ALA A 149 13.07 19.47 10.84
N MET A 150 13.67 20.55 10.33
CA MET A 150 13.39 21.11 9.01
C MET A 150 13.55 20.07 7.89
N SER A 151 14.54 19.17 8.00
CA SER A 151 14.80 18.14 6.99
C SER A 151 13.94 16.88 7.17
N ILE A 152 13.84 16.34 8.40
CA ILE A 152 13.16 15.07 8.67
C ILE A 152 11.66 15.18 8.39
N TRP A 153 11.01 16.24 8.87
CA TRP A 153 9.55 16.36 8.77
C TRP A 153 9.08 16.34 7.32
N LYS A 154 9.82 16.99 6.42
CA LYS A 154 9.45 17.10 5.01
C LYS A 154 9.58 15.79 4.22
N ALA A 155 10.34 14.82 4.74
CA ALA A 155 10.49 13.51 4.12
C ALA A 155 9.31 12.56 4.45
N LEU A 156 8.57 12.81 5.54
CA LEU A 156 7.52 11.87 6.00
C LEU A 156 6.45 11.56 4.94
N PRO A 157 5.87 12.54 4.22
CA PRO A 157 4.85 12.23 3.23
C PRO A 157 5.36 11.28 2.14
N ALA A 158 6.63 11.40 1.77
CA ALA A 158 7.28 10.49 0.83
C ALA A 158 7.53 9.11 1.45
N VAL A 159 7.97 9.03 2.71
CA VAL A 159 8.22 7.73 3.38
C VAL A 159 6.94 6.91 3.51
N PHE A 160 5.83 7.54 3.88
CA PHE A 160 4.54 6.87 4.09
C PHE A 160 3.60 6.93 2.88
N GLY A 161 4.05 7.46 1.75
CA GLY A 161 3.26 7.50 0.52
C GLY A 161 1.91 8.21 0.68
N PHE A 162 1.91 9.38 1.32
CA PHE A 162 0.68 10.16 1.49
C PHE A 162 0.13 10.62 0.13
N PRO A 163 -1.20 10.79 0.00
CA PRO A 163 -1.78 11.41 -1.19
C PRO A 163 -1.25 12.85 -1.34
N VAL A 164 -1.23 13.38 -2.55
CA VAL A 164 -0.48 14.61 -2.83
C VAL A 164 -1.10 15.82 -2.14
N PHE A 165 -2.43 15.89 -2.05
CA PHE A 165 -3.11 17.00 -1.38
C PHE A 165 -2.86 17.05 0.15
N PRO A 166 -3.07 15.97 0.91
CA PRO A 166 -2.57 15.82 2.27
C PRO A 166 -1.09 16.20 2.46
N SER A 167 -0.22 15.73 1.55
CA SER A 167 1.20 16.06 1.58
C SER A 167 1.45 17.55 1.47
N PHE A 168 0.70 18.26 0.60
CA PHE A 168 0.80 19.71 0.46
C PHE A 168 0.39 20.44 1.74
N ILE A 169 -0.72 20.03 2.37
CA ILE A 169 -1.17 20.62 3.65
C ILE A 169 -0.10 20.40 4.72
N PHE A 170 0.42 19.18 4.81
CA PHE A 170 1.41 18.82 5.82
C PHE A 170 2.73 19.57 5.62
N ILE A 171 3.28 19.59 4.39
CA ILE A 171 4.52 20.30 4.08
C ILE A 171 4.32 21.82 4.26
N GLY A 172 3.20 22.38 3.81
CA GLY A 172 2.87 23.78 4.04
C GLY A 172 2.79 24.14 5.53
N GLY A 173 2.12 23.29 6.32
CA GLY A 173 2.04 23.44 7.77
C GLY A 173 3.40 23.40 8.45
N THR A 174 4.28 22.47 8.06
CA THR A 174 5.65 22.38 8.61
C THR A 174 6.51 23.58 8.22
N VAL A 175 6.38 24.14 7.01
CA VAL A 175 7.06 25.39 6.64
C VAL A 175 6.60 26.56 7.51
N VAL A 176 5.30 26.67 7.80
CA VAL A 176 4.79 27.72 8.70
C VAL A 176 5.37 27.55 10.10
N LEU A 177 5.42 26.31 10.61
CA LEU A 177 6.01 26.01 11.91
C LEU A 177 7.52 26.32 11.96
N ASP A 178 8.28 25.99 10.91
CA ASP A 178 9.70 26.32 10.81
C ASP A 178 9.90 27.84 10.97
N ASN A 179 9.23 28.63 10.14
CA ASN A 179 9.39 30.08 10.10
C ASN A 179 8.89 30.75 11.39
N LEU A 180 7.78 30.26 11.95
CA LEU A 180 7.27 30.73 13.23
C LEU A 180 8.26 30.45 14.36
N SER A 181 8.87 29.27 14.39
CA SER A 181 9.85 28.92 15.42
C SER A 181 11.11 29.79 15.35
N LEU A 182 11.62 30.07 14.13
CA LEU A 182 12.75 30.98 13.93
C LEU A 182 12.41 32.41 14.36
N TYR A 183 11.21 32.88 14.03
CA TYR A 183 10.74 34.20 14.41
C TYR A 183 10.59 34.33 15.94
N LEU A 184 10.01 33.31 16.59
CA LEU A 184 9.89 33.28 18.04
C LEU A 184 11.25 33.22 18.72
N ALA A 185 12.18 32.38 18.26
CA ALA A 185 13.54 32.32 18.80
C ALA A 185 14.27 33.67 18.71
N LYS A 186 14.08 34.42 17.61
CA LYS A 186 14.58 35.80 17.52
C LYS A 186 13.96 36.71 18.58
N LEU A 187 12.64 36.64 18.78
CA LEU A 187 11.95 37.49 19.75
C LEU A 187 12.31 37.16 21.20
N THR A 188 12.42 35.87 21.54
CA THR A 188 12.63 35.42 22.93
C THR A 188 14.11 35.39 23.32
N GLN A 189 14.99 34.95 22.42
CA GLN A 189 16.40 34.69 22.71
C GLN A 189 17.36 35.68 22.03
N GLY A 190 16.86 36.58 21.17
CA GLY A 190 17.69 37.54 20.43
C GLY A 190 18.48 36.89 19.28
N ASP A 191 18.09 35.71 18.82
CA ASP A 191 18.77 34.99 17.74
C ASP A 191 18.73 35.77 16.40
N THR A 192 19.76 35.58 15.58
CA THR A 192 19.84 36.19 14.24
C THR A 192 18.86 35.50 13.27
N PHE A 193 17.82 36.22 12.86
CA PHE A 193 16.92 35.78 11.79
C PHE A 193 17.45 36.19 10.43
N GLU A 194 18.06 35.25 9.71
CA GLU A 194 18.57 35.50 8.36
C GLU A 194 17.61 34.97 7.29
N MET A 195 17.35 35.78 6.25
CA MET A 195 16.49 35.40 5.12
C MET A 195 16.94 34.12 4.41
N ARG A 196 18.25 33.77 4.51
CA ARG A 196 18.79 32.51 3.97
C ARG A 196 18.14 31.28 4.59
N MET A 197 17.72 31.34 5.86
CA MET A 197 17.08 30.22 6.56
C MET A 197 15.64 29.99 6.08
N VAL A 198 14.93 31.08 5.77
CA VAL A 198 13.59 31.00 5.13
C VAL A 198 13.73 30.39 3.74
N GLY A 199 14.72 30.86 2.96
CA GLY A 199 15.02 30.33 1.64
C GLY A 199 15.36 28.83 1.67
N SER A 200 16.19 28.39 2.62
CA SER A 200 16.51 26.97 2.76
C SER A 200 15.28 26.13 3.16
N SER A 201 14.45 26.58 4.12
CA SER A 201 13.21 25.88 4.46
C SER A 201 12.30 25.67 3.24
N LEU A 202 12.14 26.69 2.39
CA LEU A 202 11.39 26.59 1.14
C LEU A 202 12.02 25.60 0.15
N VAL A 203 13.34 25.61 -0.01
CA VAL A 203 14.05 24.65 -0.89
C VAL A 203 13.81 23.22 -0.41
N TYR A 204 13.94 22.95 0.89
CA TYR A 204 13.65 21.62 1.43
C TYR A 204 12.18 21.25 1.29
N ALA A 205 11.24 22.21 1.39
CA ALA A 205 9.81 21.96 1.21
C ALA A 205 9.48 21.53 -0.22
N LEU A 206 10.04 22.24 -1.21
CA LEU A 206 9.92 21.88 -2.61
C LEU A 206 10.56 20.52 -2.90
N GLY A 207 11.74 20.26 -2.33
CA GLY A 207 12.40 18.95 -2.43
C GLY A 207 11.55 17.82 -1.87
N GLY A 208 11.07 17.95 -0.62
CA GLY A 208 10.20 16.97 0.03
C GLY A 208 8.90 16.72 -0.75
N MET A 209 8.29 17.78 -1.29
CA MET A 209 7.10 17.67 -2.13
C MET A 209 7.40 16.94 -3.45
N GLY A 210 8.53 17.23 -4.08
CA GLY A 210 8.98 16.52 -5.28
C GLY A 210 9.15 15.02 -5.05
N VAL A 211 9.83 14.64 -3.96
CA VAL A 211 10.01 13.23 -3.58
C VAL A 211 8.66 12.56 -3.24
N ALA A 212 7.76 13.27 -2.56
CA ALA A 212 6.42 12.75 -2.25
C ALA A 212 5.64 12.44 -3.54
N ILE A 213 5.63 13.35 -4.53
CA ILE A 213 4.98 13.13 -5.82
C ILE A 213 5.59 11.93 -6.56
N MET A 214 6.93 11.82 -6.59
CA MET A 214 7.60 10.67 -7.20
C MET A 214 7.20 9.35 -6.53
N GLN A 215 7.13 9.33 -5.21
CA GLN A 215 6.70 8.13 -4.47
C GLN A 215 5.24 7.79 -4.75
N THR A 216 4.33 8.76 -4.79
CA THR A 216 2.92 8.52 -5.13
C THR A 216 2.82 7.88 -6.52
N GLY A 217 3.59 8.35 -7.50
CA GLY A 217 3.66 7.74 -8.83
C GLY A 217 4.17 6.29 -8.78
N ARG A 218 5.22 6.03 -8.00
CA ARG A 218 5.76 4.67 -7.81
C ARG A 218 4.74 3.72 -7.18
N LEU A 219 4.04 4.16 -6.14
CA LEU A 219 3.01 3.38 -5.46
C LEU A 219 1.81 3.12 -6.36
N CYS A 220 1.41 4.09 -7.19
CA CYS A 220 0.38 3.89 -8.20
C CYS A 220 0.79 2.80 -9.21
N GLY A 221 2.05 2.80 -9.68
CA GLY A 221 2.56 1.75 -10.57
C GLY A 221 2.54 0.36 -9.93
N ILE A 222 2.91 0.25 -8.65
CA ILE A 222 2.83 -1.02 -7.90
C ILE A 222 1.38 -1.49 -7.79
N TYR A 223 0.45 -0.58 -7.52
CA TYR A 223 -0.98 -0.89 -7.43
C TYR A 223 -1.55 -1.38 -8.78
N GLU A 224 -1.27 -0.67 -9.87
CA GLU A 224 -1.70 -1.07 -11.22
C GLU A 224 -1.12 -2.44 -11.60
N PHE A 225 0.14 -2.72 -11.25
CA PHE A 225 0.77 -4.02 -11.46
C PHE A 225 0.08 -5.14 -10.65
N GLN A 226 -0.27 -4.89 -9.39
CA GLN A 226 -1.02 -5.86 -8.58
C GLN A 226 -2.42 -6.14 -9.15
N GLN A 227 -3.11 -5.13 -9.66
CA GLN A 227 -4.40 -5.32 -10.32
C GLN A 227 -4.28 -6.13 -11.61
N ALA A 228 -3.28 -5.82 -12.44
CA ALA A 228 -3.01 -6.56 -13.67
C ALA A 228 -2.72 -8.04 -13.37
N LEU A 229 -1.86 -8.31 -12.40
CA LEU A 229 -1.54 -9.67 -11.97
C LEU A 229 -2.77 -10.42 -11.42
N ALA A 230 -3.63 -9.73 -10.66
CA ALA A 230 -4.88 -10.32 -10.18
C ALA A 230 -5.85 -10.65 -11.31
N ALA A 231 -5.92 -9.79 -12.34
CA ALA A 231 -6.75 -10.03 -13.53
C ALA A 231 -6.21 -11.18 -14.38
N GLU A 232 -4.89 -11.24 -14.59
CA GLU A 232 -4.24 -12.36 -15.29
C GLU A 232 -4.46 -13.68 -14.54
N LYS A 233 -4.31 -13.68 -13.22
CA LYS A 233 -4.59 -14.87 -12.39
C LYS A 233 -6.04 -15.32 -12.53
N ALA A 234 -7.00 -14.39 -12.46
CA ALA A 234 -8.41 -14.71 -12.63
C ALA A 234 -8.72 -15.26 -14.03
N LEU A 235 -8.07 -14.72 -15.07
CA LEU A 235 -8.17 -15.22 -16.44
C LEU A 235 -7.58 -16.63 -16.56
N MET A 236 -6.40 -16.88 -15.99
CA MET A 236 -5.77 -18.20 -15.97
C MET A 236 -6.64 -19.22 -15.25
N GLU A 237 -7.17 -18.88 -14.06
CA GLU A 237 -8.10 -19.74 -13.33
C GLU A 237 -9.35 -20.03 -14.19
N SER A 238 -9.89 -19.03 -14.89
CA SER A 238 -11.02 -19.23 -15.80
C SER A 238 -10.68 -20.19 -16.94
N ILE A 239 -9.52 -20.05 -17.59
CA ILE A 239 -9.09 -20.95 -18.67
C ILE A 239 -8.93 -22.38 -18.16
N ILE A 240 -8.29 -22.57 -17.00
CA ILE A 240 -8.14 -23.91 -16.41
C ILE A 240 -9.52 -24.51 -16.10
N THR A 241 -10.46 -23.73 -15.55
CA THR A 241 -11.83 -24.24 -15.28
C THR A 241 -12.67 -24.52 -16.54
N MET A 242 -12.29 -23.93 -17.68
CA MET A 242 -12.91 -24.23 -18.99
C MET A 242 -12.31 -25.48 -19.63
N MET A 243 -11.02 -25.77 -19.38
CA MET A 243 -10.31 -26.93 -19.94
C MET A 243 -10.44 -28.20 -19.09
N CYS A 244 -10.57 -28.05 -17.77
CA CYS A 244 -10.60 -29.17 -16.84
C CYS A 244 -11.97 -29.28 -16.16
N ASP A 245 -12.50 -30.50 -16.09
CA ASP A 245 -13.74 -30.78 -15.37
C ASP A 245 -13.59 -30.60 -13.85
N ALA A 246 -12.39 -30.83 -13.32
CA ALA A 246 -12.05 -30.73 -11.91
C ALA A 246 -10.57 -30.37 -11.71
N ILE A 247 -10.25 -29.72 -10.59
CA ILE A 247 -8.88 -29.28 -10.26
C ILE A 247 -8.51 -29.75 -8.85
N VAL A 248 -7.30 -30.28 -8.72
CA VAL A 248 -6.72 -30.73 -7.45
C VAL A 248 -5.33 -30.14 -7.30
N TRP A 249 -5.03 -29.61 -6.12
CA TRP A 249 -3.70 -29.12 -5.78
C TRP A 249 -3.07 -30.09 -4.78
N LEU A 250 -1.87 -30.55 -5.11
CA LEU A 250 -1.09 -31.46 -4.31
C LEU A 250 -0.02 -30.71 -3.51
N SER A 251 0.50 -31.36 -2.46
CA SER A 251 1.67 -30.89 -1.72
C SER A 251 2.92 -30.94 -2.58
N GLU A 252 4.01 -30.32 -2.11
CA GLU A 252 5.30 -30.25 -2.83
C GLU A 252 5.88 -31.63 -3.16
N ASP A 253 5.66 -32.63 -2.30
CA ASP A 253 6.04 -34.03 -2.53
C ASP A 253 5.04 -34.79 -3.43
N GLY A 254 3.90 -34.18 -3.78
CA GLY A 254 2.83 -34.77 -4.58
C GLY A 254 1.99 -35.81 -3.85
N SER A 255 2.25 -36.07 -2.55
CA SER A 255 1.62 -37.19 -1.85
C SER A 255 0.24 -36.85 -1.28
N MET A 256 0.03 -35.61 -0.84
CA MET A 256 -1.19 -35.17 -0.15
C MET A 256 -1.98 -34.15 -0.96
N ILE A 257 -3.30 -34.21 -0.84
CA ILE A 257 -4.20 -33.23 -1.43
C ILE A 257 -4.30 -32.00 -0.50
N VAL A 258 -3.71 -30.88 -0.90
CA VAL A 258 -3.72 -29.62 -0.12
C VAL A 258 -5.01 -28.84 -0.34
N ARG A 259 -5.52 -28.85 -1.57
CA ARG A 259 -6.76 -28.16 -1.95
C ARG A 259 -7.49 -28.95 -3.04
N THR A 260 -8.80 -28.90 -3.02
CA THR A 260 -9.67 -29.45 -4.07
C THR A 260 -10.67 -28.39 -4.51
N ASP A 261 -11.10 -28.46 -5.76
CA ASP A 261 -12.29 -27.76 -6.21
C ASP A 261 -13.57 -28.52 -5.79
N GLN A 262 -14.72 -27.85 -5.89
CA GLN A 262 -15.99 -28.45 -5.52
C GLN A 262 -16.38 -29.59 -6.47
N ARG A 263 -16.03 -29.50 -7.77
CA ARG A 263 -16.36 -30.52 -8.77
C ARG A 263 -15.62 -31.82 -8.51
N PHE A 264 -14.34 -31.77 -8.16
CA PHE A 264 -13.54 -32.93 -7.74
C PHE A 264 -14.15 -33.60 -6.52
N THR A 265 -14.54 -32.80 -5.53
CA THR A 265 -15.18 -33.27 -4.30
C THR A 265 -16.51 -33.99 -4.62
N MET A 266 -17.29 -33.48 -5.58
CA MET A 266 -18.49 -34.15 -6.07
C MET A 266 -18.19 -35.44 -6.84
N LEU A 267 -17.15 -35.45 -7.68
CA LEU A 267 -16.72 -36.64 -8.44
C LEU A 267 -16.31 -37.79 -7.51
N ILE A 268 -15.56 -37.49 -6.45
CA ILE A 268 -15.11 -38.48 -5.47
C ILE A 268 -16.22 -38.85 -4.47
N GLY A 269 -17.17 -37.95 -4.21
CA GLY A 269 -18.27 -38.15 -3.27
C GLY A 269 -17.94 -37.86 -1.80
N ARG A 270 -16.72 -37.36 -1.52
CA ARG A 270 -16.29 -36.92 -0.17
C ARG A 270 -15.25 -35.81 -0.25
N ASN A 271 -15.10 -35.08 0.85
CA ASN A 271 -14.01 -34.13 1.03
C ASN A 271 -12.69 -34.87 1.29
N VAL A 272 -11.76 -34.79 0.34
CA VAL A 272 -10.45 -35.48 0.39
C VAL A 272 -9.29 -34.55 0.75
N LYS A 273 -9.57 -33.33 1.23
CA LYS A 273 -8.51 -32.41 1.66
C LYS A 273 -7.72 -32.99 2.84
N GLY A 274 -6.41 -33.08 2.69
CA GLY A 274 -5.48 -33.64 3.67
C GLY A 274 -5.32 -35.17 3.57
N GLU A 275 -5.99 -35.83 2.62
CA GLU A 275 -5.79 -37.25 2.34
C GLU A 275 -4.64 -37.46 1.35
N GLN A 276 -4.10 -38.69 1.31
CA GLN A 276 -3.11 -39.06 0.30
C GLN A 276 -3.79 -39.18 -1.07
N VAL A 277 -3.15 -38.66 -2.13
CA VAL A 277 -3.72 -38.71 -3.48
C VAL A 277 -3.94 -40.17 -3.92
N ALA A 278 -3.02 -41.06 -3.55
CA ALA A 278 -3.03 -42.47 -3.89
C ALA A 278 -4.27 -43.22 -3.35
N ASP A 279 -4.92 -42.71 -2.30
CA ASP A 279 -6.11 -43.33 -1.72
C ASP A 279 -7.39 -43.09 -2.56
N SER A 280 -7.33 -42.17 -3.52
CA SER A 280 -8.44 -41.93 -4.47
C SER A 280 -8.40 -42.85 -5.70
N PHE A 281 -7.40 -43.71 -5.80
CA PHE A 281 -7.15 -44.58 -6.95
C PHE A 281 -7.07 -46.06 -6.54
N THR A 282 -7.26 -46.95 -7.52
CA THR A 282 -7.07 -48.39 -7.32
C THR A 282 -5.60 -48.72 -7.05
N GLU A 283 -5.33 -49.84 -6.37
CA GLU A 283 -3.95 -50.23 -6.02
C GLU A 283 -3.01 -50.29 -7.23
N HIS A 284 -3.48 -50.77 -8.39
CA HIS A 284 -2.70 -50.84 -9.62
C HIS A 284 -2.37 -49.46 -10.23
N GLU A 285 -3.17 -48.42 -9.96
CA GLU A 285 -2.95 -47.06 -10.48
C GLU A 285 -2.02 -46.24 -9.58
N ARG A 286 -1.83 -46.64 -8.31
CA ARG A 286 -1.00 -45.90 -7.35
C ARG A 286 0.44 -45.70 -7.83
N GLU A 287 1.06 -46.77 -8.32
CA GLU A 287 2.44 -46.70 -8.85
C GLU A 287 2.52 -45.85 -10.12
N ARG A 288 1.54 -45.97 -11.02
CA ARG A 288 1.47 -45.17 -12.26
C ARG A 288 1.36 -43.68 -11.98
N ILE A 289 0.60 -43.32 -10.95
CA ILE A 289 0.42 -41.92 -10.54
C ILE A 289 1.68 -41.39 -9.87
N GLN A 290 2.33 -42.18 -9.02
CA GLN A 290 3.58 -41.78 -8.41
C GLN A 290 4.68 -41.55 -9.46
N ASP A 291 4.78 -42.43 -10.46
CA ASP A 291 5.68 -42.24 -11.61
C ASP A 291 5.31 -40.98 -12.42
N CYS A 292 4.01 -40.79 -12.71
CA CYS A 292 3.55 -39.61 -13.43
C CYS A 292 3.83 -38.31 -12.67
N LEU A 293 3.66 -38.29 -11.34
CA LEU A 293 3.99 -37.14 -10.49
C LEU A 293 5.49 -36.86 -10.50
N GLN A 294 6.33 -37.89 -10.52
CA GLN A 294 7.77 -37.72 -10.60
C GLN A 294 8.18 -37.15 -11.96
N ARG A 295 7.57 -37.61 -13.07
CA ARG A 295 7.79 -37.04 -14.41
C ARG A 295 7.25 -35.62 -14.54
N ALA A 296 6.12 -35.32 -13.88
CA ALA A 296 5.50 -34.00 -13.92
C ALA A 296 6.38 -32.88 -13.35
N LYS A 297 7.37 -33.22 -12.51
CA LYS A 297 8.38 -32.27 -11.98
C LYS A 297 9.27 -31.69 -13.09
N GLU A 298 9.49 -32.43 -14.16
CA GLU A 298 10.35 -32.00 -15.28
C GLU A 298 9.54 -31.38 -16.42
N ALA A 299 8.37 -31.94 -16.72
CA ALA A 299 7.49 -31.45 -17.77
C ALA A 299 6.03 -31.85 -17.52
N PRO A 300 5.04 -31.05 -17.95
CA PRO A 300 3.62 -31.42 -17.83
C PRO A 300 3.33 -32.80 -18.42
N ALA A 301 2.58 -33.63 -17.68
CA ALA A 301 2.28 -35.02 -18.04
C ALA A 301 0.77 -35.26 -18.09
N LEU A 302 0.32 -36.06 -19.06
CA LEU A 302 -1.06 -36.51 -19.19
C LEU A 302 -1.14 -38.00 -18.82
N LEU A 303 -2.03 -38.34 -17.88
CA LEU A 303 -2.24 -39.71 -17.41
C LEU A 303 -3.72 -40.10 -17.53
N PRO A 304 -4.08 -40.97 -18.50
CA PRO A 304 -5.36 -41.65 -18.50
C PRO A 304 -5.41 -42.63 -17.32
N THR A 305 -6.35 -42.41 -16.40
CA THR A 305 -6.51 -43.19 -15.17
C THR A 305 -7.99 -43.34 -14.81
N THR A 306 -8.27 -44.04 -13.71
CA THR A 306 -9.63 -44.31 -13.23
C THR A 306 -9.72 -43.97 -11.74
N LEU A 307 -10.56 -42.99 -11.41
CA LEU A 307 -10.87 -42.63 -10.03
C LEU A 307 -11.87 -43.61 -9.44
N VAL A 308 -11.79 -43.82 -8.13
CA VAL A 308 -12.78 -44.60 -7.37
C VAL A 308 -13.53 -43.65 -6.44
N ASN A 309 -14.84 -43.51 -6.67
CA ASN A 309 -15.71 -42.77 -5.76
C ASN A 309 -15.96 -43.59 -4.47
N THR A 310 -16.33 -42.94 -3.38
CA THR A 310 -16.85 -43.56 -2.13
C THR A 310 -17.87 -44.68 -2.33
N ALA A 311 -18.71 -44.62 -3.38
CA ALA A 311 -19.66 -45.66 -3.72
C ALA A 311 -19.02 -46.91 -4.40
N GLY A 312 -17.71 -46.91 -4.61
CA GLY A 312 -16.97 -47.92 -5.36
C GLY A 312 -17.09 -47.80 -6.89
N THR A 313 -17.80 -46.77 -7.37
CA THR A 313 -17.94 -46.52 -8.82
C THR A 313 -16.62 -46.06 -9.42
N ARG A 314 -16.27 -46.67 -10.56
CA ARG A 314 -15.06 -46.34 -11.33
C ARG A 314 -15.38 -45.25 -12.36
N ILE A 315 -14.66 -44.14 -12.28
CA ILE A 315 -14.84 -42.98 -13.17
C ILE A 315 -13.57 -42.82 -14.01
N PRO A 316 -13.60 -43.10 -15.32
CA PRO A 316 -12.45 -42.87 -16.18
C PRO A 316 -12.20 -41.36 -16.30
N VAL A 317 -10.96 -40.94 -16.09
CA VAL A 317 -10.55 -39.53 -16.19
C VAL A 317 -9.21 -39.40 -16.89
N GLU A 318 -9.01 -38.28 -17.57
CA GLU A 318 -7.70 -37.87 -18.07
C GLU A 318 -7.11 -36.85 -17.11
N MET A 319 -6.04 -37.23 -16.42
CA MET A 319 -5.38 -36.36 -15.45
C MET A 319 -4.25 -35.60 -16.12
N PHE A 320 -4.36 -34.28 -16.20
CA PHE A 320 -3.28 -33.40 -16.63
C PHE A 320 -2.52 -32.89 -15.40
N VAL A 321 -1.27 -33.32 -15.24
CA VAL A 321 -0.41 -33.04 -14.08
C VAL A 321 0.65 -32.02 -14.48
N VAL A 322 0.73 -30.92 -13.72
CA VAL A 322 1.73 -29.87 -13.88
C VAL A 322 2.54 -29.77 -12.60
N GLY A 323 3.86 -30.03 -12.67
CA GLY A 323 4.77 -29.82 -11.54
C GLY A 323 5.11 -28.35 -11.36
N ASN A 324 5.33 -27.96 -10.10
CA ASN A 324 5.94 -26.68 -9.73
C ASN A 324 7.46 -26.81 -9.68
#